data_AF-A8UMI9-F1
#
_entry.id   AF-A8UMI9-F1
#
_cell.length_a   1.000
_cell.length_b   1.000
_cell.length_c   1.000
_cell.angle_alpha   90.00
_cell.angle_beta   90.00
_cell.angle_gamma   90.00
#
_symmetry.space_group_name_H-M   'P 1'
#
loop_
_entity.id
_entity.type
_entity.pdbx_description
1 polymer ?
#
loop_
_entity_poly.entity_id
_entity_poly.type
_entity_poly.pdbx_seq_one_letter_code
_entity_poly.pdbx_strand_id
1 'polypeptide(L)'
;MVHKLIYTRLRLLFCFVIATLLWNCKSSDINNTNSTEIASLEALMNNSAYYIDIEVAFPFTTGATTQVLNALLLRNTGNNAGRIDVRGDDNFITITTDSVSGNLSFFGERRLSGGRYSGSDGSIHFEGFPEDFKKTVNKSKRKLEIDFKTQQKEQSSEGLDVNIEVFPNKKVVVKVTSTFRTFMHYSGVLKPIKPEFK
;
A
#
# COMPACT_ATOMS: atom_id res chain seq x y z
N MET A 1 -0.21 13.72 65.40
CA MET A 1 -1.47 13.57 64.62
C MET A 1 -1.56 14.52 63.41
N VAL A 2 -1.06 15.76 63.53
CA VAL A 2 -1.15 16.82 62.49
C VAL A 2 -0.39 16.51 61.19
N HIS A 3 0.79 15.88 61.25
CA HIS A 3 1.55 15.51 60.04
C HIS A 3 0.84 14.49 59.13
N LYS A 4 0.16 13.48 59.70
CA LYS A 4 -0.62 12.52 58.88
C LYS A 4 -1.74 13.22 58.10
N LEU A 5 -2.41 14.20 58.72
CA LEU A 5 -3.48 14.97 58.07
C LEU A 5 -2.96 15.81 56.89
N ILE A 6 -1.77 16.41 57.04
CA ILE A 6 -1.13 17.23 56.00
C ILE A 6 -0.72 16.36 54.80
N TYR A 7 -0.13 15.19 55.03
CA TYR A 7 0.25 14.27 53.96
C TYR A 7 -0.96 13.69 53.21
N THR A 8 -2.07 13.39 53.91
CA THR A 8 -3.31 12.94 53.27
C THR A 8 -3.91 14.04 52.38
N ARG A 9 -3.91 15.30 52.85
CA ARG A 9 -4.39 16.45 52.06
C ARG A 9 -3.49 16.74 50.86
N LEU A 10 -2.17 16.65 51.01
CA LEU A 10 -1.22 16.84 49.92
C LEU A 10 -1.31 15.74 48.85
N ARG A 11 -1.55 14.49 49.28
CA ARG A 11 -1.78 13.34 48.37
C ARG A 11 -3.09 13.49 47.60
N LEU A 12 -4.17 13.96 48.25
CA LEU A 12 -5.45 14.27 47.59
C LEU A 12 -5.30 15.40 46.56
N LEU A 13 -4.52 16.43 46.88
CA LEU A 13 -4.27 17.55 45.97
C LEU A 13 -3.44 17.12 44.75
N PHE A 14 -2.45 16.24 44.95
CA PHE A 14 -1.66 15.65 43.87
C PHE A 14 -2.51 14.74 42.96
N CYS A 15 -3.40 13.92 43.53
CA CYS A 15 -4.34 13.10 42.76
C CYS A 15 -5.29 13.97 41.92
N PHE A 16 -5.75 15.12 42.45
CA PHE A 16 -6.63 16.04 41.73
C PHE A 16 -5.92 16.69 40.54
N VAL A 17 -4.66 17.10 40.71
CA VAL A 17 -3.84 17.67 39.61
C VAL A 17 -3.62 16.64 38.50
N ILE A 18 -3.31 15.38 38.83
CA ILE A 18 -3.16 14.31 37.83
C ILE A 18 -4.48 14.03 37.11
N ALA A 19 -5.61 14.04 37.81
CA ALA A 19 -6.92 13.84 37.19
C ALA A 19 -7.26 14.95 36.17
N THR A 20 -6.88 16.20 36.45
CA THR A 20 -7.11 17.32 35.51
C THR A 20 -6.24 17.26 34.25
N LEU A 21 -5.08 16.59 34.31
CA LEU A 21 -4.21 16.38 33.13
C LEU A 21 -4.80 15.34 32.15
N LEU A 22 -5.74 14.50 32.59
CA LEU A 22 -6.34 13.44 31.78
C LEU A 22 -7.60 13.89 31.01
N TRP A 23 -8.09 15.13 31.21
CA TRP A 23 -9.31 15.63 30.57
C TRP A 23 -9.11 16.35 29.22
N ASN A 24 -7.88 16.52 28.74
CA ASN A 24 -7.63 17.24 27.48
C ASN A 24 -7.58 16.36 26.22
N CYS A 25 -8.07 15.13 26.25
CA CYS A 25 -8.18 14.31 25.04
C CYS A 25 -9.58 14.46 24.40
N LYS A 26 -9.86 15.64 23.83
CA LYS A 26 -11.02 15.83 22.95
C LYS A 26 -10.58 15.52 21.52
N SER A 27 -10.97 14.36 20.99
CA SER A 27 -10.82 14.05 19.57
C SER A 27 -11.64 15.06 18.76
N SER A 28 -11.01 15.78 17.84
CA SER A 28 -11.71 16.73 16.96
C SER A 28 -12.71 16.00 16.06
N ASP A 29 -13.97 16.41 16.07
CA ASP A 29 -15.02 15.84 15.21
C ASP A 29 -14.79 16.17 13.73
N ILE A 30 -14.44 15.13 12.97
CA ILE A 30 -14.00 15.15 11.57
C ILE A 30 -15.20 15.17 10.60
N ASN A 31 -16.34 15.77 10.95
CA ASN A 31 -17.59 15.49 10.19
C ASN A 31 -17.65 16.15 8.80
N ASN A 32 -17.13 17.37 8.61
CA ASN A 32 -17.16 18.06 7.31
C ASN A 32 -16.01 17.65 6.36
N THR A 33 -14.80 17.43 6.87
CA THR A 33 -13.69 16.96 6.02
C THR A 33 -13.95 15.53 5.53
N ASN A 34 -14.51 14.67 6.37
CA ASN A 34 -14.86 13.31 5.98
C ASN A 34 -15.88 13.28 4.85
N SER A 35 -16.94 14.10 4.88
CA SER A 35 -17.95 14.09 3.83
C SER A 35 -17.37 14.48 2.46
N THR A 36 -16.48 15.47 2.42
CA THR A 36 -15.79 15.88 1.18
C THR A 36 -14.82 14.83 0.66
N GLU A 37 -14.05 14.18 1.55
CA GLU A 37 -13.13 13.09 1.19
C GLU A 37 -13.91 11.88 0.64
N ILE A 38 -15.00 11.48 1.30
CA ILE A 38 -15.85 10.38 0.81
C ILE A 38 -16.45 10.69 -0.56
N ALA A 39 -16.96 11.91 -0.79
CA ALA A 39 -17.48 12.30 -2.09
C ALA A 39 -16.40 12.23 -3.19
N SER A 40 -15.16 12.64 -2.88
CA SER A 40 -14.04 12.53 -3.82
C SER A 40 -13.69 11.08 -4.16
N LEU A 41 -13.79 10.16 -3.19
CA LEU A 41 -13.56 8.72 -3.40
C LEU A 41 -14.70 8.07 -4.19
N GLU A 42 -15.96 8.48 -3.96
CA GLU A 42 -17.11 8.02 -4.75
C GLU A 42 -17.01 8.50 -6.20
N ALA A 43 -16.56 9.74 -6.43
CA ALA A 43 -16.25 10.22 -7.77
C ALA A 43 -15.12 9.41 -8.43
N LEU A 44 -14.03 9.14 -7.69
CA LEU A 44 -12.94 8.30 -8.18
C LEU A 44 -13.44 6.90 -8.54
N MET A 45 -14.25 6.25 -7.70
CA MET A 45 -14.80 4.92 -7.95
C MET A 45 -15.50 4.82 -9.31
N ASN A 46 -16.21 5.88 -9.70
CA ASN A 46 -16.94 5.97 -10.97
C ASN A 46 -16.05 6.28 -12.18
N ASN A 47 -14.76 6.55 -12.00
CA ASN A 47 -13.84 6.70 -13.12
C ASN A 47 -13.72 5.37 -13.89
N SER A 48 -13.71 5.50 -15.21
CA SER A 48 -13.48 4.40 -16.15
C SER A 48 -12.02 3.96 -16.18
N ALA A 49 -11.08 4.86 -15.85
CA ALA A 49 -9.67 4.54 -15.91
C ALA A 49 -8.83 5.22 -14.84
N TYR A 50 -7.72 4.56 -14.50
CA TYR A 50 -6.76 4.95 -13.48
C TYR A 50 -5.36 4.68 -14.02
N TYR A 51 -4.43 5.60 -13.73
CA TYR A 51 -3.02 5.39 -13.92
C TYR A 51 -2.32 5.60 -12.58
N ILE A 52 -1.64 4.56 -12.11
CA ILE A 52 -0.94 4.54 -10.84
C ILE A 52 0.55 4.46 -11.16
N ASP A 53 1.26 5.51 -10.75
CA ASP A 53 2.72 5.62 -10.85
C ASP A 53 3.32 5.10 -9.55
N ILE A 54 4.11 4.03 -9.63
CA ILE A 54 4.64 3.31 -8.47
C ILE A 54 6.01 3.90 -8.12
N GLU A 55 6.15 4.33 -6.87
CA GLU A 55 7.32 5.08 -6.44
C GLU A 55 8.26 4.23 -5.56
N VAL A 56 7.70 3.30 -4.79
CA VAL A 56 8.46 2.53 -3.80
C VAL A 56 7.94 1.10 -3.74
N ALA A 57 8.86 0.14 -3.79
CA ALA A 57 8.62 -1.27 -3.51
C ALA A 57 9.05 -1.64 -2.07
N PHE A 58 8.23 -2.45 -1.42
CA PHE A 58 8.44 -2.98 -0.07
C PHE A 58 8.40 -4.51 -0.14
N PRO A 59 9.57 -5.15 -0.28
CA PRO A 59 9.66 -6.60 -0.43
C PRO A 59 9.34 -7.32 0.88
N PHE A 60 8.81 -8.54 0.79
CA PHE A 60 8.82 -9.43 1.95
C PHE A 60 10.22 -10.03 2.12
N THR A 61 10.97 -9.47 3.06
CA THR A 61 12.36 -9.88 3.31
C THR A 61 12.44 -11.09 4.24
N THR A 62 13.10 -12.15 3.80
CA THR A 62 13.66 -13.20 4.67
C THR A 62 15.12 -12.89 4.99
N GLY A 63 15.78 -13.72 5.80
CA GLY A 63 17.21 -13.59 6.07
C GLY A 63 18.08 -13.67 4.81
N ALA A 64 17.69 -14.50 3.83
CA ALA A 64 18.45 -14.68 2.58
C ALA A 64 18.27 -13.47 1.64
N THR A 65 17.03 -13.02 1.41
CA THR A 65 16.74 -11.83 0.60
C THR A 65 17.34 -10.57 1.19
N THR A 66 17.32 -10.42 2.52
CA THR A 66 17.95 -9.27 3.19
C THR A 66 19.45 -9.17 2.89
N GLN A 67 20.18 -10.29 2.96
CA GLN A 67 21.63 -10.30 2.70
C GLN A 67 21.95 -9.89 1.27
N VAL A 68 21.23 -10.47 0.29
CA VAL A 68 21.46 -10.19 -1.13
C VAL A 68 21.04 -8.77 -1.48
N LEU A 69 19.85 -8.33 -1.09
CA LEU A 69 19.35 -6.99 -1.41
C LEU A 69 20.23 -5.91 -0.78
N ASN A 70 20.69 -6.08 0.46
CA ASN A 70 21.64 -5.15 1.05
C ASN A 70 22.97 -5.14 0.26
N ALA A 71 23.53 -6.29 -0.10
CA ALA A 71 24.78 -6.33 -0.87
C ALA A 71 24.66 -5.61 -2.24
N LEU A 72 23.50 -5.70 -2.90
CA LEU A 72 23.27 -5.12 -4.22
C LEU A 72 22.81 -3.65 -4.19
N LEU A 73 22.06 -3.25 -3.16
CA LEU A 73 21.35 -1.96 -3.14
C LEU A 73 22.00 -0.91 -2.24
N LEU A 74 22.98 -1.26 -1.39
CA LEU A 74 23.58 -0.34 -0.41
C LEU A 74 24.54 0.73 -0.96
N ARG A 75 24.72 0.83 -2.28
CA ARG A 75 25.65 1.82 -2.85
C ARG A 75 24.93 3.13 -3.18
N ASN A 76 24.84 4.04 -2.20
CA ASN A 76 24.46 5.46 -2.36
C ASN A 76 23.07 5.77 -2.95
N THR A 77 22.13 4.83 -2.95
CA THR A 77 20.78 5.03 -3.54
C THR A 77 19.69 5.42 -2.55
N GLY A 78 19.96 5.42 -1.23
CA GLY A 78 18.93 5.60 -0.20
C GLY A 78 17.99 4.38 -0.03
N ASN A 79 18.25 3.30 -0.77
CA ASN A 79 17.52 2.04 -0.70
C ASN A 79 18.02 1.15 0.43
N ASN A 80 17.15 0.26 0.90
CA ASN A 80 17.49 -0.87 1.76
C ASN A 80 16.63 -2.07 1.41
N ALA A 81 16.95 -3.25 1.96
CA ALA A 81 16.21 -4.47 1.66
C ALA A 81 14.68 -4.38 1.89
N GLY A 82 14.22 -3.54 2.82
CA GLY A 82 12.79 -3.35 3.12
C GLY A 82 12.12 -2.19 2.39
N ARG A 83 12.89 -1.34 1.68
CA ARG A 83 12.36 -0.17 0.96
C ARG A 83 13.25 0.16 -0.22
N ILE A 84 12.71 0.00 -1.42
CA ILE A 84 13.42 0.21 -2.68
C ILE A 84 12.66 1.27 -3.47
N ASP A 85 13.32 2.41 -3.72
CA ASP A 85 12.86 3.44 -4.63
C ASP A 85 12.94 2.92 -6.07
N VAL A 86 11.83 3.00 -6.79
CA VAL A 86 11.68 2.52 -8.18
C VAL A 86 11.14 3.62 -9.11
N ARG A 87 11.19 4.89 -8.66
CA ARG A 87 10.73 6.02 -9.45
C ARG A 87 11.57 6.16 -10.72
N GLY A 88 10.90 6.26 -11.86
CA GLY A 88 11.54 6.39 -13.17
C GLY A 88 11.88 5.06 -13.84
N ASP A 89 11.69 3.93 -13.14
CA ASP A 89 11.96 2.58 -13.67
C ASP A 89 10.71 1.96 -14.33
N ASP A 90 9.82 2.79 -14.89
CA ASP A 90 8.57 2.39 -15.55
C ASP A 90 7.70 1.42 -14.73
N ASN A 91 7.64 1.63 -13.41
CA ASN A 91 6.77 0.87 -12.52
C ASN A 91 5.37 1.50 -12.49
N PHE A 92 4.35 0.79 -12.96
CA PHE A 92 2.99 1.33 -13.04
C PHE A 92 1.90 0.27 -12.98
N ILE A 93 0.67 0.74 -12.73
CA ILE A 93 -0.56 -0.01 -12.98
C ILE A 93 -1.54 0.89 -13.72
N THR A 94 -2.09 0.37 -14.81
CA THR A 94 -3.21 0.97 -15.54
C THR A 94 -4.44 0.10 -15.37
N ILE A 95 -5.57 0.73 -15.05
CA ILE A 95 -6.87 0.08 -14.98
C ILE A 95 -7.77 0.85 -15.93
N THR A 96 -8.45 0.15 -16.82
CA THR A 96 -9.47 0.70 -17.71
C THR A 96 -10.82 0.03 -17.41
N THR A 97 -11.84 0.29 -18.24
CA THR A 97 -13.15 -0.34 -18.07
C THR A 97 -13.06 -1.86 -18.18
N ASP A 98 -12.26 -2.36 -19.13
CA ASP A 98 -12.27 -3.78 -19.51
C ASP A 98 -10.93 -4.48 -19.25
N SER A 99 -9.85 -3.73 -19.02
CA SER A 99 -8.51 -4.32 -18.89
C SER A 99 -7.71 -3.73 -17.74
N VAL A 100 -6.77 -4.55 -17.26
CA VAL A 100 -5.72 -4.14 -16.34
C VAL A 100 -4.37 -4.42 -16.99
N SER A 101 -3.41 -3.53 -16.76
CA SER A 101 -2.01 -3.78 -17.09
C SER A 101 -1.11 -3.27 -15.97
N GLY A 102 0.03 -3.92 -15.78
CA GLY A 102 0.99 -3.52 -14.77
C GLY A 102 2.38 -4.04 -15.06
N ASN A 103 3.35 -3.19 -14.76
CA ASN A 103 4.78 -3.49 -14.75
C ASN A 103 5.28 -3.13 -13.36
N LEU A 104 5.69 -4.12 -12.58
CA LEU A 104 6.10 -3.93 -11.19
C LEU A 104 7.42 -4.68 -10.94
N SER A 105 8.47 -3.94 -10.59
CA SER A 105 9.73 -4.52 -10.15
C SER A 105 9.50 -5.43 -8.93
N PHE A 106 10.18 -6.56 -8.92
CA PHE A 106 10.03 -7.60 -7.90
C PHE A 106 11.37 -7.92 -7.27
N PHE A 107 11.42 -7.89 -5.95
CA PHE A 107 12.65 -8.05 -5.16
C PHE A 107 12.50 -9.15 -4.09
N GLY A 108 11.51 -10.02 -4.26
CA GLY A 108 11.22 -11.11 -3.34
C GLY A 108 11.85 -12.44 -3.77
N GLU A 109 11.33 -13.52 -3.19
CA GLU A 109 11.74 -14.88 -3.51
C GLU A 109 10.69 -15.59 -4.34
N ARG A 110 11.15 -16.39 -5.29
CA ARG A 110 10.31 -17.40 -5.91
C ARG A 110 10.39 -18.69 -5.10
N ARG A 111 9.25 -19.19 -4.63
CA ARG A 111 9.16 -20.35 -3.74
C ARG A 111 8.68 -21.62 -4.43
N LEU A 112 8.05 -21.49 -5.59
CA LEU A 112 7.61 -22.61 -6.41
C LEU A 112 8.19 -22.52 -7.82
N SER A 113 8.62 -23.67 -8.36
CA SER A 113 9.09 -23.75 -9.73
C SER A 113 7.92 -23.71 -10.70
N GLY A 114 8.00 -22.84 -11.70
CA GLY A 114 6.97 -22.64 -12.73
C GLY A 114 7.12 -23.53 -13.96
N GLY A 115 8.04 -24.49 -13.95
CA GLY A 115 8.38 -25.31 -15.13
C GLY A 115 9.21 -24.59 -16.19
N ARG A 116 9.46 -23.28 -16.06
CA ARG A 116 10.39 -22.51 -16.89
C ARG A 116 11.52 -21.94 -16.03
N TYR A 117 12.75 -22.26 -16.41
CA TYR A 117 13.99 -21.77 -15.78
C TYR A 117 14.69 -20.68 -16.60
N SER A 118 14.11 -20.27 -17.75
CA SER A 118 14.78 -19.35 -18.69
C SER A 118 14.07 -17.99 -18.78
N GLY A 119 14.79 -16.94 -18.40
CA GLY A 119 14.80 -15.65 -19.11
C GLY A 119 13.61 -14.70 -18.96
N SER A 120 12.60 -15.02 -18.14
CA SER A 120 11.55 -14.03 -17.81
C SER A 120 12.16 -12.89 -17.00
N ASP A 121 11.83 -11.66 -17.34
CA ASP A 121 12.07 -10.50 -16.48
C ASP A 121 11.63 -10.86 -15.05
N GLY A 122 12.52 -10.63 -14.07
CA GLY A 122 12.27 -10.94 -12.68
C GLY A 122 11.07 -10.20 -12.10
N SER A 123 10.55 -9.20 -12.80
CA SER A 123 9.39 -8.37 -12.46
C SER A 123 8.04 -9.12 -12.50
N ILE A 124 7.02 -8.48 -11.94
CA ILE A 124 5.62 -8.86 -12.05
C ILE A 124 5.03 -8.08 -13.22
N HIS A 125 4.52 -8.80 -14.21
CA HIS A 125 3.93 -8.26 -15.43
C HIS A 125 2.58 -8.89 -15.65
N PHE A 126 1.54 -8.08 -15.77
CA PHE A 126 0.21 -8.57 -16.12
C PHE A 126 -0.42 -7.63 -17.15
N GLU A 127 -1.22 -8.20 -18.04
CA GLU A 127 -1.99 -7.48 -19.03
C GLU A 127 -3.16 -8.35 -19.47
N GLY A 128 -4.37 -7.78 -19.45
CA GLY A 128 -5.56 -8.47 -19.94
C GLY A 128 -6.81 -8.18 -19.11
N PHE A 129 -7.77 -9.08 -19.20
CA PHE A 129 -9.05 -8.97 -18.48
C PHE A 129 -8.87 -9.46 -17.03
N PRO A 130 -9.26 -8.65 -16.02
CA PRO A 130 -9.24 -9.08 -14.64
C PRO A 130 -10.38 -10.06 -14.33
N GLU A 131 -10.11 -11.01 -13.44
CA GLU A 131 -11.12 -11.85 -12.78
C GLU A 131 -11.51 -11.24 -11.43
N ASP A 132 -12.74 -11.50 -10.96
CA ASP A 132 -13.26 -11.04 -9.67
C ASP A 132 -13.08 -9.52 -9.41
N PHE A 133 -13.16 -8.70 -10.47
CA PHE A 133 -12.93 -7.26 -10.38
C PHE A 133 -13.97 -6.55 -9.50
N LYS A 134 -13.51 -5.83 -8.47
CA LYS A 134 -14.38 -5.12 -7.53
C LYS A 134 -13.81 -3.75 -7.18
N LYS A 135 -14.68 -2.74 -7.14
CA LYS A 135 -14.39 -1.42 -6.56
C LYS A 135 -15.30 -1.18 -5.37
N THR A 136 -14.78 -0.67 -4.25
CA THR A 136 -15.59 -0.36 -3.06
C THR A 136 -15.02 0.82 -2.30
N VAL A 137 -15.87 1.79 -1.95
CA VAL A 137 -15.48 2.88 -1.04
C VAL A 137 -15.65 2.41 0.40
N ASN A 138 -14.53 2.27 1.10
CA ASN A 138 -14.51 1.99 2.52
C ASN A 138 -14.62 3.30 3.32
N LYS A 139 -15.86 3.67 3.68
CA LYS A 139 -16.13 4.97 4.32
C LYS A 139 -15.46 5.13 5.69
N SER A 140 -15.34 4.06 6.47
CA SER A 140 -14.69 4.12 7.79
C SER A 140 -13.18 4.26 7.69
N LYS A 141 -12.55 3.62 6.70
CA LYS A 141 -11.11 3.73 6.44
C LYS A 141 -10.74 4.86 5.46
N ARG A 142 -11.73 5.58 4.93
CA ARG A 142 -11.59 6.70 3.99
C ARG A 142 -10.66 6.38 2.83
N LYS A 143 -10.97 5.30 2.11
CA LYS A 143 -10.21 4.86 0.94
C LYS A 143 -11.11 4.14 -0.06
N LEU A 144 -10.72 4.21 -1.33
CA LEU A 144 -11.25 3.37 -2.40
C LEU A 144 -10.41 2.10 -2.46
N GLU A 145 -11.05 0.94 -2.35
CA GLU A 145 -10.45 -0.37 -2.51
C GLU A 145 -10.80 -0.89 -3.92
N ILE A 146 -9.78 -1.32 -4.66
CA ILE A 146 -9.90 -1.97 -5.97
C ILE A 146 -9.21 -3.32 -5.87
N ASP A 147 -9.97 -4.39 -6.11
CA ASP A 147 -9.52 -5.77 -5.99
C ASP A 147 -9.72 -6.47 -7.34
N PHE A 148 -8.73 -7.25 -7.76
CA PHE A 148 -8.86 -8.14 -8.90
C PHE A 148 -7.84 -9.27 -8.87
N LYS A 149 -8.16 -10.33 -9.61
CA LYS A 149 -7.22 -11.41 -9.92
C LYS A 149 -6.79 -11.33 -11.37
N THR A 150 -5.55 -11.73 -11.63
CA THR A 150 -4.97 -11.80 -12.97
C THR A 150 -3.87 -12.86 -12.98
N GLN A 151 -3.13 -12.96 -14.09
CA GLN A 151 -2.05 -13.92 -14.25
C GLN A 151 -0.77 -13.20 -14.71
N GLN A 152 0.38 -13.75 -14.36
CA GLN A 152 1.65 -13.30 -14.92
C GLN A 152 1.64 -13.49 -16.44
N LYS A 153 1.88 -12.42 -17.19
CA LYS A 153 1.82 -12.38 -18.66
C LYS A 153 2.68 -13.44 -19.31
N GLU A 154 3.91 -13.62 -18.83
CA GLU A 154 4.87 -14.58 -19.39
C GLU A 154 4.68 -16.02 -18.89
N GLN A 155 3.83 -16.20 -17.87
CA GLN A 155 3.58 -17.48 -17.25
C GLN A 155 2.17 -17.54 -16.65
N SER A 156 1.18 -17.88 -17.49
CA SER A 156 -0.24 -17.93 -17.12
C SER A 156 -0.58 -18.85 -15.94
N SER A 157 0.29 -19.82 -15.60
CA SER A 157 0.13 -20.66 -14.41
C SER A 157 0.41 -19.93 -13.09
N GLU A 158 1.04 -18.75 -13.12
CA GLU A 158 1.26 -17.90 -11.97
C GLU A 158 0.06 -16.95 -11.80
N GLY A 159 -0.82 -17.26 -10.85
CA GLY A 159 -1.94 -16.41 -10.49
C GLY A 159 -1.49 -15.27 -9.58
N LEU A 160 -2.07 -14.09 -9.79
CA LEU A 160 -1.82 -12.86 -9.06
C LEU A 160 -3.13 -12.34 -8.47
N ASP A 161 -3.12 -12.03 -7.18
CA ASP A 161 -4.20 -11.33 -6.48
C ASP A 161 -3.70 -9.93 -6.13
N VAL A 162 -4.38 -8.91 -6.67
CA VAL A 162 -3.97 -7.50 -6.61
C VAL A 162 -5.02 -6.71 -5.84
N ASN A 163 -4.60 -6.15 -4.70
CA ASN A 163 -5.40 -5.25 -3.87
C ASN A 163 -4.79 -3.84 -3.91
N ILE A 164 -5.60 -2.86 -4.30
CA ILE A 164 -5.20 -1.46 -4.44
C ILE A 164 -6.04 -0.60 -3.51
N GLU A 165 -5.38 0.23 -2.72
CA GLU A 165 -5.99 1.17 -1.81
C GLU A 165 -5.64 2.60 -2.23
N VAL A 166 -6.64 3.37 -2.64
CA VAL A 166 -6.48 4.78 -3.05
C VAL A 166 -7.05 5.69 -1.97
N PHE A 167 -6.23 6.62 -1.49
CA PHE A 167 -6.59 7.59 -0.46
C PHE A 167 -7.01 8.96 -1.07
N PRO A 168 -7.77 9.80 -0.35
CA PRO A 168 -8.23 11.11 -0.85
C PRO A 168 -7.09 12.04 -1.32
N ASN A 169 -5.91 11.91 -0.70
CA ASN A 169 -4.70 12.65 -1.08
C ASN A 169 -3.97 12.05 -2.29
N LYS A 170 -4.61 11.15 -3.04
CA LYS A 170 -4.09 10.44 -4.22
C LYS A 170 -2.94 9.48 -3.95
N LYS A 171 -2.55 9.26 -2.69
CA LYS A 171 -1.61 8.18 -2.36
C LYS A 171 -2.26 6.84 -2.65
N VAL A 172 -1.45 5.91 -3.11
CA VAL A 172 -1.87 4.56 -3.44
C VAL A 172 -0.97 3.57 -2.71
N VAL A 173 -1.60 2.53 -2.17
CA VAL A 173 -0.92 1.33 -1.69
C VAL A 173 -1.38 0.16 -2.55
N VAL A 174 -0.45 -0.64 -3.04
CA VAL A 174 -0.74 -1.85 -3.81
C VAL A 174 -0.16 -3.04 -3.06
N LYS A 175 -0.93 -4.12 -3.00
CA LYS A 175 -0.49 -5.41 -2.47
C LYS A 175 -0.67 -6.45 -3.55
N VAL A 176 0.37 -7.22 -3.81
CA VAL A 176 0.33 -8.31 -4.79
C VAL A 176 0.70 -9.61 -4.09
N THR A 177 -0.21 -10.57 -4.17
CA THR A 177 0.04 -11.95 -3.76
C THR A 177 0.17 -12.81 -5.01
N SER A 178 1.21 -13.64 -5.07
CA SER A 178 1.46 -14.55 -6.17
C SER A 178 1.34 -16.00 -5.69
N THR A 179 0.92 -16.90 -6.58
CA THR A 179 0.96 -18.33 -6.31
C THR A 179 2.38 -18.89 -6.24
N PHE A 180 3.37 -18.25 -6.87
CA PHE A 180 4.76 -18.75 -6.95
C PHE A 180 5.80 -17.89 -6.24
N ARG A 181 5.48 -16.64 -5.95
CA ARG A 181 6.40 -15.66 -5.38
C ARG A 181 5.94 -15.19 -4.00
N THR A 182 6.89 -14.70 -3.21
CA THR A 182 6.56 -13.98 -1.97
C THR A 182 5.71 -12.74 -2.26
N PHE A 183 4.85 -12.39 -1.31
CA PHE A 183 4.03 -11.19 -1.43
C PHE A 183 4.88 -9.92 -1.56
N MET A 184 4.33 -8.92 -2.25
CA MET A 184 4.93 -7.60 -2.40
C MET A 184 3.95 -6.51 -1.98
N HIS A 185 4.49 -5.45 -1.38
CA HIS A 185 3.77 -4.20 -1.14
C HIS A 185 4.42 -3.10 -1.97
N TYR A 186 3.62 -2.16 -2.45
CA TYR A 186 4.10 -0.99 -3.17
C TYR A 186 3.39 0.26 -2.66
N SER A 187 4.06 1.40 -2.76
CA SER A 187 3.44 2.71 -2.62
C SER A 187 3.65 3.49 -3.90
N GLY A 188 2.61 4.22 -4.28
CA GLY A 188 2.62 5.08 -5.45
C GLY A 188 1.62 6.20 -5.31
N VAL A 189 1.32 6.81 -6.46
CA VAL A 189 0.41 7.94 -6.55
C VAL A 189 -0.51 7.79 -7.74
N LEU A 190 -1.77 8.18 -7.56
CA LEU A 190 -2.73 8.28 -8.64
C LEU A 190 -2.42 9.52 -9.47
N LYS A 191 -2.16 9.31 -10.77
CA LYS A 191 -1.85 10.33 -11.75
C LYS A 191 -2.99 10.43 -12.78
N PRO A 192 -3.11 11.56 -13.50
CA PRO A 192 -3.91 11.60 -14.71
C PRO A 192 -3.50 10.49 -15.69
N ILE A 193 -4.46 9.92 -16.41
CA ILE A 193 -4.20 8.90 -17.42
C ILE A 193 -3.24 9.48 -18.47
N LYS A 194 -2.13 8.77 -18.75
CA LYS A 194 -1.20 9.22 -19.79
C LYS A 194 -1.88 9.15 -21.17
N PRO A 195 -1.60 10.10 -22.09
CA PRO A 195 -2.23 10.14 -23.41
C PRO A 195 -2.07 8.85 -24.23
N GLU A 196 -0.97 8.11 -24.04
CA GLU A 196 -0.72 6.84 -24.74
C GLU A 196 -1.66 5.68 -24.33
N PHE A 197 -2.48 5.83 -23.28
CA PHE A 197 -3.44 4.83 -22.81
C PHE A 197 -4.92 5.25 -22.99
N LYS A 198 -5.18 6.27 -23.83
CA LYS A 198 -6.54 6.71 -24.19
C LYS A 198 -7.10 6.00 -25.41
#